data_AF-A0A6D2LP90-F1
#
_entry.id   AF-A0A6D2LP90-F1
#
_cell.length_a   1.000
_cell.length_b   1.000
_cell.length_c   1.000
_cell.angle_alpha   90.00
_cell.angle_beta   90.00
_cell.angle_gamma   90.00
#
_symmetry.space_group_name_H-M   'P 1'
#
loop_
_entity.id
_entity.type
_entity.pdbx_description
1 polymer ?
#
loop_
_entity_poly.entity_id
_entity_poly.type
_entity_poly.pdbx_seq_one_letter_code
_entity_poly.pdbx_strand_id
1 'polypeptide(L)'
;MDVTSNELLRRKAVSESFMKGTSSDGDATFSSASAENVPSPGLSCAVSVGEKRKRNDDVGICNTKSPGVVRSIRGESNDNGDGERRVELVQPKKYESSSGVKFIDFDRLREEEKFAVGQIWALFDTPDKVPRQYAMIRKVSAPSFGLRITYLEPDPDDEREIQWFEQDLPVSAGKFRLGNSQNTEDRSVFSHVMHCNGGSNSGHLILSPRKGETWALFKNWDINWSSEPDSHRKYEYEVVEILSDYAGGSGGVSVAILHKAKDFASVFFRMGFGDAEVSQILPHSLYRFSHRIPSYKMKRVEVKGVPRDAYELDQAALPESMEEKVVPPYLYAKPKPEALCVRRNGKVFQTGQIWSFCSGNVNLPLYYCRIQKITLIQASVQEPEFKIQVCRLKAMPFPEDVIQWEDKKMPVGCGTFWVYKSPLAFSPDDVVQQVVPQISMDGNEYTILPKIGELWAIYRTWDPQITFSELENKHMDFDIVEVLGDALEYKVLALEPALLSHEDVKKKFFSRAAERKPSHHRCNDEDGSEVIFTIPKSKMLRFLHRIPASRVTKNIDGEMKELFEVDSRALPYLGKY
;
A
#
# COMPACT_ATOMS: atom_id res chain seq x y z
N MET A 1 17.14 13.58 -57.07
CA MET A 1 16.54 14.08 -55.82
C MET A 1 17.36 13.52 -54.66
N ASP A 2 18.66 13.79 -54.60
CA ASP A 2 19.31 15.07 -54.22
C ASP A 2 18.90 15.47 -52.79
N VAL A 3 19.78 15.79 -51.83
CA VAL A 3 21.20 16.16 -51.87
C VAL A 3 21.72 16.17 -50.40
N THR A 4 22.90 15.58 -50.16
CA THR A 4 24.10 16.05 -49.39
C THR A 4 23.96 17.05 -48.20
N SER A 5 24.83 17.16 -47.17
CA SER A 5 26.21 16.72 -46.88
C SER A 5 26.63 17.17 -45.46
N ASN A 6 27.63 16.48 -44.88
CA ASN A 6 28.88 16.92 -44.18
C ASN A 6 28.90 18.25 -43.36
N GLU A 7 29.67 18.41 -42.27
CA GLU A 7 31.13 18.21 -42.21
C GLU A 7 31.72 18.33 -40.77
N LEU A 8 32.85 17.65 -40.58
CA LEU A 8 33.81 17.72 -39.46
C LEU A 8 34.71 18.97 -39.53
N LEU A 9 35.34 19.37 -38.40
CA LEU A 9 36.76 19.82 -38.29
C LEU A 9 37.09 20.18 -36.82
N ARG A 10 37.79 19.34 -36.05
CA ARG A 10 39.24 19.41 -35.70
C ARG A 10 39.84 20.82 -35.57
N ARG A 11 40.44 21.12 -34.41
CA ARG A 11 41.84 21.61 -34.26
C ARG A 11 42.37 21.44 -32.84
N LYS A 12 43.67 21.19 -32.75
CA LYS A 12 44.47 20.74 -31.61
C LYS A 12 45.60 21.76 -31.38
N ALA A 13 45.89 22.05 -30.11
CA ALA A 13 47.20 22.25 -29.47
C ALA A 13 48.06 23.53 -29.65
N VAL A 14 48.84 23.73 -28.56
CA VAL A 14 50.12 24.47 -28.36
C VAL A 14 49.93 25.95 -27.95
N SER A 15 50.43 26.46 -26.80
CA SER A 15 51.86 26.57 -26.43
C SER A 15 52.18 26.69 -24.92
N GLU A 16 53.39 26.25 -24.58
CA GLU A 16 54.11 26.23 -23.29
C GLU A 16 54.76 27.56 -22.85
N SER A 17 55.34 27.52 -21.63
CA SER A 17 56.51 28.28 -21.07
C SER A 17 56.18 29.61 -20.37
N PHE A 18 56.74 30.07 -19.24
CA PHE A 18 58.02 29.97 -18.49
C PHE A 18 57.72 30.14 -16.96
N MET A 19 58.28 29.39 -16.00
CA MET A 19 59.56 29.53 -15.26
C MET A 19 59.74 30.75 -14.31
N LYS A 20 60.21 30.43 -13.08
CA LYS A 20 60.81 31.25 -11.98
C LYS A 20 59.87 32.12 -11.14
N GLY A 21 59.98 32.18 -9.80
CA GLY A 21 60.99 31.69 -8.86
C GLY A 21 61.33 32.78 -7.82
N THR A 22 61.43 32.37 -6.54
CA THR A 22 62.18 33.01 -5.42
C THR A 22 61.74 34.41 -4.95
N SER A 23 61.99 34.89 -3.72
CA SER A 23 62.24 34.38 -2.36
C SER A 23 62.52 35.64 -1.50
N SER A 24 62.65 35.45 -0.19
CA SER A 24 63.35 36.32 0.80
C SER A 24 62.50 37.48 1.34
N ASP A 25 62.16 37.50 2.63
CA ASP A 25 62.97 37.60 3.86
C ASP A 25 63.01 39.06 4.33
N GLY A 26 62.81 39.25 5.64
CA GLY A 26 62.79 40.57 6.25
C GLY A 26 62.43 40.48 7.74
N ASP A 27 63.32 39.85 8.48
CA ASP A 27 63.43 39.78 9.93
C ASP A 27 63.71 41.18 10.56
N ALA A 28 63.23 41.43 11.79
CA ALA A 28 63.87 42.26 12.83
C ALA A 28 62.89 42.53 14.01
N THR A 29 62.84 41.71 15.07
CA THR A 29 63.56 41.77 16.38
C THR A 29 63.38 42.97 17.34
N PHE A 30 62.99 42.60 18.59
CA PHE A 30 63.35 43.14 19.94
C PHE A 30 62.87 44.57 20.34
N SER A 31 62.36 44.86 21.56
CA SER A 31 62.74 44.45 22.93
C SER A 31 61.65 44.74 24.00
N SER A 32 61.65 43.91 25.06
CA SER A 32 61.39 44.09 26.52
C SER A 32 60.79 45.40 27.06
N ALA A 33 59.99 45.45 28.15
CA ALA A 33 60.08 44.71 29.41
C ALA A 33 58.82 44.89 30.30
N SER A 34 58.51 43.86 31.12
CA SER A 34 57.99 43.76 32.52
C SER A 34 57.11 44.89 33.12
N ALA A 35 56.10 44.66 33.99
CA ALA A 35 55.80 43.53 34.88
C ALA A 35 54.32 43.55 35.38
N GLU A 36 53.80 42.33 35.60
CA GLU A 36 52.91 41.85 36.69
C GLU A 36 51.56 42.53 37.03
N ASN A 37 50.48 41.81 36.73
CA ASN A 37 49.56 41.25 37.75
C ASN A 37 48.61 40.20 37.11
N VAL A 38 48.47 39.04 37.75
CA VAL A 38 47.59 37.89 37.40
C VAL A 38 46.77 37.58 38.67
N PRO A 39 45.43 37.36 38.60
CA PRO A 39 44.92 36.03 38.29
C PRO A 39 43.66 35.92 37.40
N SER A 40 43.76 34.94 36.49
CA SER A 40 42.76 33.97 36.01
C SER A 40 41.70 34.38 34.96
N PRO A 41 41.62 33.68 33.80
CA PRO A 41 40.77 34.06 32.68
C PRO A 41 39.39 33.39 32.74
N GLY A 42 38.35 34.21 32.67
CA GLY A 42 37.08 33.81 32.08
C GLY A 42 37.25 33.75 30.56
N LEU A 43 37.01 32.58 29.96
CA LEU A 43 37.01 32.39 28.52
C LEU A 43 35.78 33.06 27.91
N SER A 44 35.96 34.32 27.53
CA SER A 44 35.20 35.01 26.50
C SER A 44 36.20 35.30 25.38
N CYS A 45 36.11 34.56 24.29
CA CYS A 45 36.77 34.94 23.04
C CYS A 45 35.69 35.32 22.05
N ALA A 46 35.37 36.62 22.04
CA ALA A 46 34.74 37.27 20.91
C ALA A 46 35.67 37.11 19.70
N VAL A 47 35.18 36.45 18.64
CA VAL A 47 35.82 36.48 17.32
C VAL A 47 35.29 37.71 16.60
N SER A 48 36.19 38.57 16.13
CA SER A 48 35.87 39.76 15.35
C SER A 48 35.20 39.40 14.03
N VAL A 49 34.14 40.14 13.68
CA VAL A 49 33.47 40.09 12.37
C VAL A 49 34.51 40.38 11.27
N GLY A 50 34.88 39.36 10.48
CA GLY A 50 35.78 39.51 9.32
C GLY A 50 36.71 38.33 8.97
N GLU A 51 36.90 37.31 9.82
CA GLU A 51 37.92 36.26 9.57
C GLU A 51 37.44 34.94 8.93
N LYS A 52 36.13 34.75 8.68
CA LYS A 52 35.57 33.48 8.16
C LYS A 52 35.99 33.09 6.72
N ARG A 53 36.81 33.89 6.03
CA ARG A 53 37.28 33.65 4.64
C ARG A 53 38.74 33.21 4.50
N LYS A 54 39.49 32.97 5.59
CA LYS A 54 40.88 32.49 5.49
C LYS A 54 40.97 30.96 5.61
N ARG A 55 41.76 30.37 4.71
CA ARG A 55 42.08 28.93 4.65
C ARG A 55 42.99 28.59 5.84
N ASN A 56 42.50 27.75 6.77
CA ASN A 56 43.30 27.24 7.89
C ASN A 56 43.73 25.80 7.60
N ASP A 57 45.01 25.62 7.32
CA ASP A 57 45.70 24.33 7.37
C ASP A 57 46.31 24.19 8.76
N ASP A 58 45.68 23.46 9.69
CA ASP A 58 46.44 22.81 10.77
C ASP A 58 45.69 21.63 11.40
N VAL A 59 46.43 20.56 11.69
CA VAL A 59 45.95 19.28 12.23
C VAL A 59 46.22 19.25 13.73
N GLY A 60 45.16 19.21 14.54
CA GLY A 60 45.24 19.01 15.99
C GLY A 60 44.51 17.75 16.43
N ILE A 61 45.26 16.74 16.90
CA ILE A 61 44.72 15.53 17.56
C ILE A 61 44.62 15.81 19.07
N CYS A 62 43.49 15.46 19.69
CA CYS A 62 43.46 15.20 21.14
C CYS A 62 42.48 14.08 21.51
N ASN A 63 43.01 13.07 22.22
CA ASN A 63 42.28 12.01 22.93
C ASN A 63 42.00 12.47 24.36
N THR A 64 40.82 12.15 24.91
CA THR A 64 40.67 11.93 26.36
C THR A 64 39.47 11.01 26.68
N LYS A 65 39.69 10.11 27.65
CA LYS A 65 38.75 9.11 28.18
C LYS A 65 38.09 9.57 29.49
N SER A 66 36.94 8.94 29.79
CA SER A 66 36.39 8.54 31.11
C SER A 66 35.59 9.57 31.95
N PRO A 67 34.79 9.17 32.97
CA PRO A 67 34.20 7.86 33.34
C PRO A 67 32.68 7.91 33.72
N GLY A 68 32.07 6.73 33.92
CA GLY A 68 30.68 6.56 34.40
C GLY A 68 30.52 6.51 35.93
N VAL A 69 29.26 6.66 36.39
CA VAL A 69 28.79 6.34 37.75
C VAL A 69 27.38 5.77 37.68
N VAL A 70 27.20 4.58 38.25
CA VAL A 70 25.91 3.90 38.52
C VAL A 70 25.56 4.13 39.99
N ARG A 71 24.29 4.43 40.31
CA ARG A 71 23.71 4.20 41.64
C ARG A 71 22.30 3.65 41.55
N SER A 72 22.11 2.52 42.22
CA SER A 72 20.85 1.83 42.50
C SER A 72 20.47 2.08 43.96
N ILE A 73 19.18 2.27 44.28
CA ILE A 73 18.64 2.04 45.63
C ILE A 73 17.26 1.39 45.51
N ARG A 74 17.11 0.30 46.28
CA ARG A 74 15.92 -0.50 46.57
C ARG A 74 15.43 -0.13 47.97
N GLY A 75 14.11 -0.17 48.23
CA GLY A 75 13.54 -0.05 49.57
C GLY A 75 12.03 -0.34 49.59
N GLU A 76 11.68 -1.45 50.24
CA GLU A 76 10.34 -2.01 50.49
C GLU A 76 9.69 -1.40 51.75
N SER A 77 8.34 -1.41 51.86
CA SER A 77 7.55 -2.12 52.90
C SER A 77 6.10 -1.58 53.09
N ASN A 78 5.11 -2.49 52.96
CA ASN A 78 3.89 -2.81 53.77
C ASN A 78 3.11 -1.70 54.53
N ASP A 79 1.81 -1.75 54.90
CA ASP A 79 0.58 -2.57 54.73
C ASP A 79 -0.43 -1.96 55.77
N ASN A 80 -1.66 -1.53 55.45
CA ASN A 80 -2.94 -2.22 55.77
C ASN A 80 -4.13 -1.27 55.47
N GLY A 81 -5.30 -1.85 55.11
CA GLY A 81 -6.42 -1.17 54.45
C GLY A 81 -7.59 -0.67 55.30
N ASP A 82 -8.65 -0.22 54.62
CA ASP A 82 -10.06 -0.34 55.01
C ASP A 82 -10.98 -0.12 53.79
N GLY A 83 -12.15 -0.74 53.79
CA GLY A 83 -13.04 -0.82 52.64
C GLY A 83 -14.10 0.29 52.59
N GLU A 84 -14.46 0.73 51.38
CA GLU A 84 -15.81 1.22 51.11
C GLU A 84 -16.19 1.05 49.63
N ARG A 85 -17.36 0.44 49.43
CA ARG A 85 -17.96 0.12 48.14
C ARG A 85 -18.55 1.41 47.54
N ARG A 86 -17.93 1.96 46.48
CA ARG A 86 -18.54 3.00 45.64
C ARG A 86 -18.47 2.61 44.17
N VAL A 87 -19.63 2.69 43.52
CA VAL A 87 -19.90 2.31 42.13
C VAL A 87 -19.19 3.31 41.20
N GLU A 88 -18.16 2.88 40.48
CA GLU A 88 -17.52 3.68 39.43
C GLU A 88 -18.21 3.44 38.09
N LEU A 89 -18.80 4.52 37.55
CA LEU A 89 -19.12 4.62 36.13
C LEU A 89 -17.84 4.42 35.33
N VAL A 90 -17.77 3.33 34.57
CA VAL A 90 -16.72 3.10 33.58
C VAL A 90 -16.86 4.16 32.49
N GLN A 91 -16.02 5.18 32.55
CA GLN A 91 -15.81 6.07 31.41
C GLN A 91 -15.16 5.29 30.27
N PRO A 92 -15.57 5.50 29.00
CA PRO A 92 -14.96 4.83 27.87
C PRO A 92 -13.48 5.19 27.78
N LYS A 93 -12.63 4.17 27.83
CA LYS A 93 -11.18 4.29 27.70
C LYS A 93 -10.82 4.93 26.36
N LYS A 94 -9.87 5.87 26.47
CA LYS A 94 -9.16 6.61 25.43
C LYS A 94 -8.83 5.70 24.24
N TYR A 95 -9.29 6.10 23.06
CA TYR A 95 -9.00 5.47 21.77
C TYR A 95 -7.49 5.29 21.60
N GLU A 96 -7.04 4.07 21.26
CA GLU A 96 -5.66 3.81 20.88
C GLU A 96 -5.32 4.64 19.64
N SER A 97 -4.37 5.56 19.80
CA SER A 97 -3.81 6.36 18.73
C SER A 97 -3.22 5.48 17.63
N SER A 98 -3.50 5.80 16.36
CA SER A 98 -2.90 5.19 15.16
C SER A 98 -1.40 5.55 14.99
N SER A 99 -0.72 5.90 16.08
CA SER A 99 0.61 6.50 16.14
C SER A 99 1.77 5.53 15.85
N GLY A 100 1.48 4.29 15.46
CA GLY A 100 2.49 3.24 15.26
C GLY A 100 2.68 2.73 13.83
N VAL A 101 1.82 3.10 12.87
CA VAL A 101 1.94 2.58 11.49
C VAL A 101 2.97 3.39 10.71
N LYS A 102 4.17 2.81 10.52
CA LYS A 102 5.19 3.31 9.60
C LYS A 102 5.04 2.62 8.24
N PHE A 103 4.99 3.36 7.14
CA PHE A 103 4.83 2.79 5.79
C PHE A 103 6.16 2.65 5.05
N ILE A 104 7.17 3.43 5.44
CA ILE A 104 8.55 3.31 5.00
C ILE A 104 9.51 3.34 6.19
N ASP A 105 10.54 2.51 6.10
CA ASP A 105 11.63 2.47 7.06
C ASP A 105 12.79 3.33 6.53
N PHE A 106 12.83 4.60 6.94
CA PHE A 106 13.87 5.56 6.53
C PHE A 106 15.25 5.22 7.09
N ASP A 107 15.35 4.40 8.15
CA ASP A 107 16.64 3.99 8.72
C ASP A 107 17.39 3.06 7.74
N ARG A 108 16.68 2.27 6.93
CA ARG A 108 17.27 1.45 5.85
C ARG A 108 17.95 2.27 4.75
N LEU A 109 17.58 3.54 4.60
CA LEU A 109 18.23 4.44 3.64
C LEU A 109 19.60 4.93 4.14
N ARG A 110 19.94 4.64 5.41
CA ARG A 110 21.19 5.04 6.10
C ARG A 110 22.05 3.82 6.49
N GLU A 111 21.83 2.69 5.82
CA GLU A 111 22.66 1.49 5.95
C GLU A 111 24.05 1.70 5.33
N GLU A 112 25.05 0.98 5.84
CA GLU A 112 26.47 1.12 5.45
C GLU A 112 26.68 0.95 3.94
N GLU A 113 25.91 0.05 3.35
CA GLU A 113 25.92 -0.26 1.93
C GLU A 113 25.42 0.89 1.03
N LYS A 114 24.75 1.91 1.61
CA LYS A 114 24.20 3.05 0.85
C LYS A 114 25.22 4.16 0.62
N PHE A 115 26.31 4.18 1.40
CA PHE A 115 27.34 5.21 1.31
C PHE A 115 28.29 4.93 0.15
N ALA A 116 28.47 5.92 -0.73
CA ALA A 116 29.38 5.85 -1.86
C ALA A 116 30.22 7.12 -2.01
N VAL A 117 31.45 6.95 -2.52
CA VAL A 117 32.37 8.06 -2.78
C VAL A 117 31.77 9.02 -3.81
N GLY A 118 31.87 10.32 -3.53
CA GLY A 118 31.35 11.41 -4.36
C GLY A 118 29.92 11.84 -4.03
N GLN A 119 29.19 11.09 -3.19
CA GLN A 119 27.86 11.50 -2.73
C GLN A 119 27.96 12.70 -1.78
N ILE A 120 26.96 13.58 -1.84
CA ILE A 120 26.74 14.62 -0.83
C ILE A 120 25.59 14.16 0.05
N TRP A 121 25.77 14.28 1.36
CA TRP A 121 24.77 13.93 2.35
C TRP A 121 24.39 15.14 3.19
N ALA A 122 23.13 15.20 3.60
CA ALA A 122 22.66 16.08 4.65
C ALA A 122 22.88 15.42 6.02
N LEU A 123 23.33 16.21 6.99
CA LEU A 123 23.70 15.80 8.34
C LEU A 123 22.90 16.61 9.36
N PHE A 124 22.50 15.95 10.45
CA PHE A 124 21.75 16.55 11.55
C PHE A 124 22.61 17.60 12.27
N ASP A 125 22.06 18.80 12.39
CA ASP A 125 22.66 19.92 13.09
C ASP A 125 22.33 19.90 14.58
N THR A 126 23.24 20.39 15.42
CA THR A 126 23.21 20.18 16.88
C THR A 126 22.26 21.04 17.73
N PRO A 127 21.75 22.23 17.33
CA PRO A 127 20.76 22.92 18.16
C PRO A 127 19.35 22.34 17.98
N ASP A 128 18.90 22.13 16.73
CA ASP A 128 17.50 21.77 16.43
C ASP A 128 17.32 20.31 15.97
N LYS A 129 18.42 19.55 15.83
CA LYS A 129 18.42 18.16 15.34
C LYS A 129 17.78 17.97 13.97
N VAL A 130 17.81 18.98 13.10
CA VAL A 130 17.35 18.92 11.71
C VAL A 130 18.52 18.90 10.72
N PRO A 131 18.37 18.31 9.52
CA PRO A 131 19.50 18.04 8.62
C PRO A 131 19.89 19.25 7.75
N ARG A 132 20.61 20.22 8.33
CA ARG A 132 21.02 21.47 7.67
C ARG A 132 22.50 21.51 7.26
N GLN A 133 23.32 20.63 7.81
CA GLN A 133 24.73 20.56 7.45
C GLN A 133 24.90 19.62 6.25
N TYR A 134 25.89 19.87 5.39
CA TYR A 134 26.16 18.99 4.25
C TYR A 134 27.61 18.55 4.21
N ALA A 135 27.84 17.32 3.77
CA ALA A 135 29.19 16.81 3.58
C ALA A 135 29.30 15.88 2.37
N MET A 136 30.42 15.96 1.67
CA MET A 136 30.78 15.08 0.56
C MET A 136 31.58 13.89 1.07
N ILE A 137 31.21 12.68 0.64
CA ILE A 137 31.96 11.45 0.94
C ILE A 137 33.19 11.39 0.04
N ARG A 138 34.37 11.39 0.66
CA ARG A 138 35.67 11.23 -0.02
C ARG A 138 36.15 9.80 -0.06
N LYS A 139 35.86 9.04 0.99
CA LYS A 139 36.29 7.64 1.11
C LYS A 139 35.28 6.86 1.95
N VAL A 140 35.03 5.62 1.55
CA VAL A 140 34.32 4.60 2.33
C VAL A 140 35.33 3.50 2.65
N SER A 141 35.47 3.13 3.91
CA SER A 141 36.39 2.10 4.38
C SER A 141 35.64 0.81 4.69
N ALA A 142 36.29 -0.32 4.40
CA ALA A 142 35.82 -1.67 4.68
C ALA A 142 37.04 -2.56 5.06
N PRO A 143 36.89 -3.62 5.89
CA PRO A 143 35.65 -4.19 6.42
C PRO A 143 35.08 -3.47 7.66
N SER A 144 35.88 -2.67 8.37
CA SER A 144 35.37 -1.76 9.42
C SER A 144 34.81 -0.51 8.75
N PHE A 145 33.51 -0.26 8.91
CA PHE A 145 32.86 0.91 8.35
C PHE A 145 33.50 2.20 8.88
N GLY A 146 33.86 3.08 7.97
CA GLY A 146 34.39 4.40 8.30
C GLY A 146 34.39 5.30 7.08
N LEU A 147 33.98 6.55 7.28
CA LEU A 147 33.85 7.55 6.23
C LEU A 147 34.90 8.63 6.41
N ARG A 148 35.55 9.03 5.31
CA ARG A 148 36.21 10.34 5.22
C ARG A 148 35.26 11.27 4.51
N ILE A 149 34.80 12.31 5.20
CA ILE A 149 33.88 13.32 4.66
C ILE A 149 34.57 14.68 4.56
N THR A 150 34.09 15.54 3.66
CA THR A 150 34.45 16.95 3.57
C THR A 150 33.19 17.78 3.73
N TYR A 151 33.11 18.62 4.76
CA TYR A 151 31.97 19.52 4.98
C TYR A 151 31.83 20.52 3.83
N LEU A 152 30.60 20.91 3.54
CA LEU A 152 30.28 21.99 2.63
C LEU A 152 30.03 23.25 3.45
N GLU A 153 30.73 24.32 3.09
CA GLU A 153 30.57 25.65 3.69
C GLU A 153 29.78 26.54 2.74
N PRO A 154 28.80 27.31 3.24
CA PRO A 154 28.13 28.34 2.46
C PRO A 154 29.15 29.33 1.87
N ASP A 155 28.95 29.70 0.61
CA ASP A 155 29.82 30.65 -0.10
C ASP A 155 28.97 31.63 -0.91
N PRO A 156 28.20 32.51 -0.24
CA PRO A 156 27.31 33.47 -0.90
C PRO A 156 28.05 34.59 -1.62
N ASP A 157 27.44 35.06 -2.71
CA ASP A 157 27.94 36.18 -3.52
C ASP A 157 27.16 37.50 -3.25
N ASP A 158 25.89 37.44 -2.81
CA ASP A 158 25.06 38.62 -2.51
C ASP A 158 25.36 39.21 -1.12
N GLU A 159 25.39 40.54 -0.99
CA GLU A 159 25.75 41.22 0.27
C GLU A 159 24.84 40.85 1.44
N ARG A 160 23.53 40.68 1.20
CA ARG A 160 22.57 40.32 2.27
C ARG A 160 22.71 38.86 2.67
N GLU A 161 23.00 37.99 1.70
CA GLU A 161 23.30 36.58 1.95
C GLU A 161 24.62 36.40 2.70
N ILE A 162 25.62 37.24 2.40
CA ILE A 162 26.89 37.30 3.15
C ILE A 162 26.62 37.72 4.59
N GLN A 163 25.85 38.79 4.82
CA GLN A 163 25.50 39.24 6.17
C GLN A 163 24.73 38.17 6.94
N TRP A 164 23.77 37.48 6.30
CA TRP A 164 23.05 36.35 6.88
C TRP A 164 24.01 35.25 7.36
N PHE A 165 24.95 34.85 6.50
CA PHE A 165 25.94 33.84 6.82
C PHE A 165 26.90 34.28 7.94
N GLU A 166 27.36 35.54 7.92
CA GLU A 166 28.28 36.07 8.93
C GLU A 166 27.68 36.06 10.34
N GLN A 167 26.36 36.25 10.44
CA GLN A 167 25.57 36.20 11.67
C GLN A 167 25.22 34.76 12.14
N ASP A 168 25.83 33.75 11.53
CA ASP A 168 25.62 32.33 11.85
C ASP A 168 24.16 31.88 11.71
N LEU A 169 23.42 32.49 10.78
CA LEU A 169 22.09 32.04 10.42
C LEU A 169 22.16 30.84 9.43
N PRO A 170 21.22 29.89 9.48
CA PRO A 170 21.32 28.66 8.70
C PRO A 170 21.24 28.90 7.19
N VAL A 171 22.09 28.21 6.42
CA VAL A 171 22.09 28.25 4.95
C VAL A 171 21.99 26.83 4.40
N SER A 172 20.89 26.56 3.68
CA SER A 172 20.57 25.21 3.20
C SER A 172 20.36 25.06 1.71
N ALA A 173 20.28 26.18 0.99
CA ALA A 173 20.20 26.23 -0.46
C ALA A 173 21.05 27.40 -0.94
N GLY A 174 21.69 27.22 -2.10
CA GLY A 174 22.60 28.21 -2.68
C GLY A 174 23.95 27.61 -3.03
N LYS A 175 24.97 28.47 -3.02
CA LYS A 175 26.34 28.16 -3.41
C LYS A 175 27.15 27.71 -2.20
N PHE A 176 27.86 26.60 -2.35
CA PHE A 176 28.71 26.00 -1.34
C PHE A 176 30.10 25.76 -1.89
N ARG A 177 31.09 25.80 -1.00
CA ARG A 177 32.47 25.37 -1.25
C ARG A 177 32.83 24.20 -0.35
N LEU A 178 33.91 23.51 -0.70
CA LEU A 178 34.45 22.43 0.13
C LEU A 178 35.25 23.03 1.29
N GLY A 179 34.85 22.73 2.52
CA GLY A 179 35.52 23.12 3.76
C GLY A 179 36.39 22.00 4.32
N ASN A 180 36.34 21.86 5.65
CA ASN A 180 37.19 20.92 6.39
C ASN A 180 36.82 19.45 6.17
N SER A 181 37.82 18.57 6.23
CA SER A 181 37.63 17.12 6.13
C SER A 181 37.76 16.43 7.48
N GLN A 182 36.91 15.46 7.74
CA GLN A 182 36.87 14.69 8.98
C GLN A 182 36.66 13.20 8.69
N ASN A 183 37.20 12.35 9.56
CA ASN A 183 36.85 10.93 9.58
C ASN A 183 35.74 10.70 10.61
N THR A 184 34.73 9.91 10.27
CA THR A 184 33.65 9.52 11.17
C THR A 184 33.26 8.06 10.95
N GLU A 185 32.92 7.38 12.04
CA GLU A 185 32.31 6.05 12.05
C GLU A 185 30.83 6.13 12.46
N ASP A 186 30.39 7.30 12.95
CA ASP A 186 29.02 7.52 13.41
C ASP A 186 28.10 7.74 12.22
N ARG A 187 27.19 6.79 12.00
CA ARG A 187 26.17 6.84 10.96
C ARG A 187 24.97 7.69 11.36
N SER A 188 24.73 7.87 12.65
CA SER A 188 23.52 8.53 13.17
C SER A 188 23.45 10.01 12.81
N VAL A 189 24.60 10.63 12.50
CA VAL A 189 24.68 12.03 12.05
C VAL A 189 24.15 12.23 10.63
N PHE A 190 24.05 11.18 9.82
CA PHE A 190 23.61 11.27 8.42
C PHE A 190 22.09 11.14 8.32
N SER A 191 21.47 12.01 7.52
CA SER A 191 20.04 11.98 7.24
C SER A 191 19.76 11.34 5.88
N HIS A 192 20.22 11.97 4.78
CA HIS A 192 19.91 11.52 3.43
C HIS A 192 20.87 12.09 2.38
N VAL A 193 20.86 11.50 1.18
CA VAL A 193 21.65 11.97 0.04
C VAL A 193 21.02 13.24 -0.55
N MET A 194 21.85 14.24 -0.79
CA MET A 194 21.51 15.47 -1.51
C MET A 194 21.99 15.39 -2.96
N HIS A 195 21.22 15.97 -3.86
CA HIS A 195 21.61 16.13 -5.26
C HIS A 195 22.10 17.55 -5.49
N CYS A 196 23.30 17.69 -6.05
CA CYS A 196 23.85 18.97 -6.47
C CYS A 196 23.98 19.04 -7.99
N ASN A 197 23.83 20.25 -8.54
CA ASN A 197 24.31 20.52 -9.89
C ASN A 197 25.77 20.98 -9.78
N GLY A 198 26.66 20.30 -10.50
CA GLY A 198 28.06 20.71 -10.56
C GLY A 198 28.18 22.05 -11.29
N GLY A 199 28.72 23.07 -10.61
CA GLY A 199 29.08 24.32 -11.28
C GLY A 199 30.22 24.04 -12.26
N SER A 200 30.02 24.36 -13.54
CA SER A 200 31.04 24.21 -14.57
C SER A 200 32.36 24.89 -14.13
N ASN A 201 33.42 24.10 -13.97
CA ASN A 201 34.82 24.50 -13.77
C ASN A 201 35.22 25.34 -12.53
N SER A 202 34.31 25.71 -11.63
CA SER A 202 34.60 26.71 -10.58
C SER A 202 34.91 26.15 -9.19
N GLY A 203 34.76 24.84 -8.95
CA GLY A 203 35.00 24.25 -7.63
C GLY A 203 33.90 24.51 -6.58
N HIS A 204 32.82 25.18 -6.98
CA HIS A 204 31.63 25.40 -6.14
C HIS A 204 30.52 24.40 -6.47
N LEU A 205 29.72 24.08 -5.46
CA LEU A 205 28.58 23.16 -5.53
C LEU A 205 27.30 23.97 -5.31
N ILE A 206 26.29 23.75 -6.16
CA ILE A 206 24.99 24.42 -6.01
C ILE A 206 23.97 23.40 -5.49
N LEU A 207 23.42 23.67 -4.31
CA LEU A 207 22.31 22.93 -3.74
C LEU A 207 21.04 23.75 -3.93
N SER A 208 20.08 23.20 -4.68
CA SER A 208 18.79 23.85 -4.93
C SER A 208 17.64 22.88 -4.72
N PRO A 209 16.47 23.36 -4.26
CA PRO A 209 15.26 22.55 -4.18
C PRO A 209 14.86 22.03 -5.56
N ARG A 210 14.45 20.76 -5.63
CA ARG A 210 14.07 20.09 -6.88
C ARG A 210 12.62 19.66 -6.87
N LYS A 211 12.00 19.60 -8.05
CA LYS A 211 10.62 19.19 -8.21
C LYS A 211 10.37 17.79 -7.61
N GLY A 212 9.29 17.70 -6.83
CA GLY A 212 8.86 16.49 -6.14
C GLY A 212 9.52 16.25 -4.78
N GLU A 213 10.49 17.08 -4.38
CA GLU A 213 11.06 17.02 -3.04
C GLU A 213 10.13 17.64 -2.00
N THR A 214 10.34 17.27 -0.74
CA THR A 214 9.69 17.89 0.42
C THR A 214 10.71 18.69 1.21
N TRP A 215 10.38 19.91 1.56
CA TRP A 215 11.26 20.85 2.26
C TRP A 215 10.54 21.51 3.42
N ALA A 216 11.29 21.83 4.48
CA ALA A 216 10.86 22.77 5.50
C ALA A 216 11.27 24.19 5.11
N LEU A 217 10.34 25.13 5.22
CA LEU A 217 10.60 26.56 5.07
C LEU A 217 10.47 27.25 6.43
N PHE A 218 11.26 28.29 6.64
CA PHE A 218 11.08 29.17 7.78
C PHE A 218 9.77 29.96 7.64
N LYS A 219 8.93 29.91 8.68
CA LYS A 219 7.73 30.77 8.80
C LYS A 219 8.15 32.18 9.18
N ASN A 220 7.42 33.16 8.66
CA ASN A 220 7.67 34.60 8.91
C ASN A 220 9.11 35.02 8.57
N TRP A 221 9.74 34.32 7.63
CA TRP A 221 11.10 34.58 7.20
C TRP A 221 11.25 35.96 6.57
N ASP A 222 12.32 36.65 6.96
CA ASP A 222 12.77 37.89 6.35
C ASP A 222 14.30 37.88 6.27
N ILE A 223 14.87 38.28 5.14
CA ILE A 223 16.33 38.34 4.96
C ILE A 223 17.01 39.28 5.99
N ASN A 224 16.26 40.23 6.55
CA ASN A 224 16.71 41.17 7.57
C ASN A 224 16.86 40.55 8.97
N TRP A 225 16.54 39.26 9.17
CA TRP A 225 16.84 38.58 10.45
C TRP A 225 18.32 38.70 10.84
N SER A 226 19.21 38.91 9.86
CA SER A 226 20.63 39.21 10.08
C SER A 226 20.88 40.49 10.89
N SER A 227 19.91 41.40 10.99
CA SER A 227 20.03 42.63 11.80
C SER A 227 19.77 42.37 13.29
N GLU A 228 18.97 41.35 13.62
CA GLU A 228 18.59 40.99 15.00
C GLU A 228 18.61 39.45 15.18
N PRO A 229 19.76 38.77 14.96
CA PRO A 229 19.80 37.32 14.84
C PRO A 229 19.32 36.60 16.10
N ASP A 230 19.57 37.16 17.28
CA ASP A 230 19.19 36.57 18.57
C ASP A 230 17.66 36.52 18.77
N SER A 231 16.91 37.46 18.16
CA SER A 231 15.45 37.46 18.15
C SER A 231 14.87 36.34 17.27
N HIS A 232 15.67 35.77 16.37
CA HIS A 232 15.24 34.86 15.31
C HIS A 232 15.86 33.46 15.39
N ARG A 233 16.42 33.06 16.55
CA ARG A 233 16.99 31.69 16.74
C ARG A 233 15.97 30.62 17.12
N LYS A 234 14.71 30.98 17.36
CA LYS A 234 13.60 30.03 17.56
C LYS A 234 12.81 29.92 16.26
N TYR A 235 13.13 28.93 15.46
CA TYR A 235 12.55 28.76 14.14
C TYR A 235 11.20 28.05 14.20
N GLU A 236 10.23 28.61 13.50
CA GLU A 236 8.99 27.93 13.16
C GLU A 236 9.03 27.51 11.70
N TYR A 237 8.38 26.38 11.39
CA TYR A 237 8.48 25.77 10.08
C TYR A 237 7.11 25.51 9.44
N GLU A 238 7.08 25.60 8.12
CA GLU A 238 6.05 25.05 7.26
C GLU A 238 6.68 23.99 6.36
N VAL A 239 5.96 22.88 6.15
CA VAL A 239 6.43 21.81 5.28
C VAL A 239 5.79 22.01 3.92
N VAL A 240 6.57 21.91 2.85
CA VAL A 240 6.11 22.13 1.48
C VAL A 240 6.59 21.05 0.52
N GLU A 241 5.81 20.78 -0.51
CA GLU A 241 6.23 20.05 -1.70
C GLU A 241 6.70 21.02 -2.79
N ILE A 242 7.81 20.71 -3.44
CA ILE A 242 8.33 21.48 -4.57
C ILE A 242 7.62 21.07 -5.87
N LEU A 243 6.99 22.03 -6.56
CA LEU A 243 6.20 21.78 -7.77
C LEU A 243 6.99 22.02 -9.07
N SER A 244 7.99 22.89 -9.03
CA SER A 244 8.83 23.24 -10.17
C SER A 244 10.31 23.23 -9.79
N ASP A 245 11.17 22.82 -10.71
CA ASP A 245 12.62 22.91 -10.50
C ASP A 245 13.07 24.38 -10.46
N TYR A 246 14.17 24.63 -9.75
CA TYR A 246 14.85 25.93 -9.79
C TYR A 246 15.48 26.15 -11.17
N ALA A 247 14.77 26.87 -12.06
CA ALA A 247 15.35 27.38 -13.28
C ALA A 247 16.09 28.67 -12.92
N GLY A 248 17.41 28.72 -13.12
CA GLY A 248 18.28 29.86 -12.74
C GLY A 248 18.05 31.17 -13.51
N GLY A 249 16.80 31.63 -13.59
CA GLY A 249 16.32 32.89 -14.15
C GLY A 249 15.25 33.51 -13.25
N SER A 250 14.44 34.43 -13.78
CA SER A 250 13.42 35.20 -13.04
C SER A 250 12.25 34.35 -12.50
N GLY A 251 12.13 33.09 -12.90
CA GLY A 251 11.10 32.17 -12.43
C GLY A 251 11.50 31.52 -11.10
N GLY A 252 10.90 31.97 -10.00
CA GLY A 252 11.09 31.34 -8.67
C GLY A 252 10.59 29.89 -8.58
N VAL A 253 10.73 29.29 -7.40
CA VAL A 253 10.28 27.92 -7.11
C VAL A 253 8.82 27.92 -6.68
N SER A 254 7.95 27.22 -7.41
CA SER A 254 6.57 26.99 -6.97
C SER A 254 6.54 25.88 -5.91
N VAL A 255 5.87 26.14 -4.80
CA VAL A 255 5.74 25.23 -3.67
C VAL A 255 4.28 25.08 -3.25
N ALA A 256 3.90 23.90 -2.73
CA ALA A 256 2.57 23.66 -2.15
C ALA A 256 2.71 23.26 -0.68
N ILE A 257 1.90 23.85 0.20
CA ILE A 257 1.93 23.56 1.63
C ILE A 257 1.42 22.13 1.91
N LEU A 258 2.11 21.44 2.82
CA LEU A 258 1.75 20.13 3.35
C LEU A 258 1.41 20.26 4.84
N HIS A 259 0.26 19.73 5.22
CA HIS A 259 -0.24 19.74 6.60
C HIS A 259 -0.06 18.37 7.25
N LYS A 260 0.35 18.35 8.53
CA LYS A 260 0.41 17.12 9.32
C LYS A 260 -0.99 16.59 9.58
N ALA A 261 -1.26 15.35 9.22
CA ALA A 261 -2.54 14.68 9.50
C ALA A 261 -2.65 14.38 11.00
N LYS A 262 -3.78 14.76 11.59
CA LYS A 262 -4.11 14.41 12.98
C LYS A 262 -4.07 12.90 13.18
N ASP A 263 -3.59 12.47 14.35
CA ASP A 263 -3.51 11.06 14.78
C ASP A 263 -2.44 10.21 14.06
N PHE A 264 -1.62 10.83 13.21
CA PHE A 264 -0.46 10.20 12.56
C PHE A 264 0.84 10.85 13.01
N ALA A 265 1.89 10.03 13.19
CA ALA A 265 3.19 10.52 13.61
C ALA A 265 3.90 11.35 12.53
N SER A 266 3.80 10.95 11.25
CA SER A 266 4.52 11.60 10.15
C SER A 266 3.79 11.56 8.79
N VAL A 267 2.46 11.50 8.79
CA VAL A 267 1.66 11.57 7.56
C VAL A 267 1.29 13.02 7.27
N PHE A 268 1.54 13.47 6.04
CA PHE A 268 1.29 14.83 5.57
C PHE A 268 0.45 14.83 4.31
N PHE A 269 -0.37 15.87 4.11
CA PHE A 269 -1.29 15.97 2.99
C PHE A 269 -1.54 17.42 2.57
N ARG A 270 -2.02 17.61 1.34
CA ARG A 270 -2.45 18.94 0.85
C ARG A 270 -3.92 19.16 1.20
N MET A 271 -4.28 20.36 1.65
CA MET A 271 -5.66 20.67 2.06
C MET A 271 -6.57 20.94 0.85
N GLY A 272 -6.02 21.29 -0.31
CA GLY A 272 -6.77 21.43 -1.57
C GLY A 272 -6.02 20.96 -2.83
N PHE A 273 -6.76 20.86 -3.94
CA PHE A 273 -6.22 20.60 -5.29
C PHE A 273 -6.11 21.88 -6.15
N GLY A 274 -6.43 23.06 -5.59
CA GLY A 274 -6.42 24.33 -6.31
C GLY A 274 -5.19 25.18 -6.02
N ASP A 275 -4.99 26.23 -6.83
CA ASP A 275 -3.82 27.12 -6.78
C ASP A 275 -3.72 27.96 -5.50
N ALA A 276 -4.75 27.97 -4.65
CA ALA A 276 -4.81 28.77 -3.43
C ALA A 276 -3.74 28.42 -2.38
N GLU A 277 -3.21 27.18 -2.40
CA GLU A 277 -2.13 26.72 -1.51
C GLU A 277 -0.76 26.68 -2.20
N VAL A 278 -0.70 27.15 -3.46
CA VAL A 278 0.54 27.23 -4.23
C VAL A 278 1.14 28.61 -4.04
N SER A 279 2.37 28.66 -3.53
CA SER A 279 3.14 29.89 -3.39
C SER A 279 4.37 29.85 -4.29
N GLN A 280 4.83 31.02 -4.72
CA GLN A 280 6.08 31.15 -5.48
C GLN A 280 7.16 31.76 -4.60
N ILE A 281 8.25 31.02 -4.39
CA ILE A 281 9.44 31.49 -3.68
C ILE A 281 10.40 32.09 -4.71
N LEU A 282 10.63 33.40 -4.62
CA LEU A 282 11.47 34.10 -5.59
C LEU A 282 12.95 33.70 -5.44
N PRO A 283 13.77 33.83 -6.51
CA PRO A 283 15.18 33.44 -6.47
C PRO A 283 16.01 34.13 -5.36
N HIS A 284 15.67 35.37 -5.01
CA HIS A 284 16.34 36.12 -3.93
C HIS A 284 15.83 35.75 -2.52
N SER A 285 14.97 34.75 -2.41
CA SER A 285 14.42 34.23 -1.15
C SER A 285 14.81 32.77 -0.90
N LEU A 286 15.91 32.31 -1.51
CA LEU A 286 16.40 30.93 -1.35
C LEU A 286 16.74 30.60 0.11
N TYR A 287 17.17 31.57 0.91
CA TYR A 287 17.50 31.37 2.32
C TYR A 287 16.28 31.13 3.22
N ARG A 288 15.06 31.20 2.66
CA ARG A 288 13.84 30.73 3.32
C ARG A 288 13.79 29.21 3.44
N PHE A 289 14.49 28.47 2.58
CA PHE A 289 14.56 27.00 2.65
C PHE A 289 15.45 26.58 3.82
N SER A 290 14.87 25.87 4.79
CA SER A 290 15.59 25.42 5.98
C SER A 290 16.28 24.09 5.79
N HIS A 291 15.60 23.06 5.32
CA HIS A 291 16.19 21.74 5.07
C HIS A 291 15.24 20.87 4.25
N ARG A 292 15.79 19.89 3.55
CA ARG A 292 15.02 18.85 2.86
C ARG A 292 14.58 17.79 3.87
N ILE A 293 13.34 17.34 3.76
CA ILE A 293 12.78 16.26 4.58
C ILE A 293 12.60 15.05 3.66
N PRO A 294 13.26 13.90 3.93
CA PRO A 294 13.02 12.68 3.18
C PRO A 294 11.53 12.32 3.22
N SER A 295 10.96 12.05 2.05
CA SER A 295 9.54 11.81 1.89
C SER A 295 9.26 10.62 0.99
N TYR A 296 8.20 9.88 1.33
CA TYR A 296 7.64 8.82 0.50
C TYR A 296 6.20 9.20 0.15
N LYS A 297 5.97 9.45 -1.15
CA LYS A 297 4.62 9.68 -1.66
C LYS A 297 3.85 8.37 -1.66
N MET A 298 2.80 8.30 -0.85
CA MET A 298 2.02 7.09 -0.65
C MET A 298 1.16 6.82 -1.89
N LYS A 299 1.49 5.74 -2.62
CA LYS A 299 0.70 5.27 -3.76
C LYS A 299 -0.43 4.37 -3.26
N ARG A 300 -1.69 4.78 -3.48
CA ARG A 300 -2.92 3.98 -3.21
C ARG A 300 -2.79 3.05 -2.00
N VAL A 301 -2.61 3.62 -0.81
CA VAL A 301 -2.56 2.83 0.41
C VAL A 301 -3.97 2.73 0.97
N GLU A 302 -4.53 1.52 1.02
CA GLU A 302 -5.84 1.21 1.61
C GLU A 302 -5.80 1.20 3.15
N VAL A 303 -4.99 2.06 3.77
CA VAL A 303 -4.97 2.20 5.23
C VAL A 303 -6.01 3.24 5.62
N LYS A 304 -6.99 2.78 6.41
CA LYS A 304 -8.12 3.57 6.90
C LYS A 304 -7.60 4.85 7.58
N GLY A 305 -8.11 6.00 7.15
CA GLY A 305 -7.74 7.30 7.72
C GLY A 305 -6.55 7.99 7.07
N VAL A 306 -5.87 7.38 6.08
CA VAL A 306 -4.82 8.07 5.32
C VAL A 306 -5.45 8.89 4.18
N PRO A 307 -5.09 10.18 4.03
CA PRO A 307 -5.53 11.01 2.91
C PRO A 307 -5.05 10.48 1.55
N ARG A 308 -5.77 10.81 0.46
CA ARG A 308 -5.28 10.59 -0.91
C ARG A 308 -4.00 11.40 -1.14
N ASP A 309 -3.08 10.82 -1.91
CA ASP A 309 -1.82 11.47 -2.30
C ASP A 309 -0.99 11.98 -1.10
N ALA A 310 -1.18 11.38 0.07
CA ALA A 310 -0.43 11.70 1.28
C ALA A 310 1.05 11.33 1.14
N TYR A 311 1.87 11.98 1.96
CA TYR A 311 3.29 11.73 2.10
C TYR A 311 3.55 11.20 3.50
N GLU A 312 4.35 10.14 3.61
CA GLU A 312 5.01 9.84 4.87
C GLU A 312 6.39 10.51 4.86
N LEU A 313 6.69 11.25 5.93
CA LEU A 313 7.96 11.97 6.10
C LEU A 313 8.85 11.28 7.13
N ASP A 314 10.16 11.42 7.00
CA ASP A 314 11.11 10.93 7.99
C ASP A 314 10.97 11.74 9.28
N GLN A 315 10.52 11.08 10.35
CA GLN A 315 10.32 11.67 11.66
C GLN A 315 11.60 12.27 12.24
N ALA A 316 12.77 11.71 11.91
CA ALA A 316 14.04 12.23 12.41
C ALA A 316 14.38 13.61 11.83
N ALA A 317 13.82 13.96 10.66
CA ALA A 317 14.02 15.24 10.00
C ALA A 317 12.85 16.21 10.21
N LEU A 318 11.83 15.84 10.99
CA LEU A 318 10.72 16.74 11.29
C LEU A 318 11.07 17.67 12.46
N PRO A 319 10.75 18.97 12.35
CA PRO A 319 10.67 19.87 13.50
C PRO A 319 9.88 19.32 14.69
N GLU A 320 10.34 19.61 15.92
CA GLU A 320 9.78 19.04 17.16
C GLU A 320 8.29 19.33 17.38
N SER A 321 7.82 20.52 16.99
CA SER A 321 6.43 20.93 17.14
C SER A 321 5.81 21.32 15.80
N MET A 322 4.77 20.59 15.39
CA MET A 322 3.96 20.92 14.22
C MET A 322 2.48 20.90 14.56
N GLU A 323 1.74 21.82 13.97
CA GLU A 323 0.29 21.87 14.09
C GLU A 323 -0.35 20.73 13.28
N GLU A 324 -1.20 19.94 13.94
CA GLU A 324 -1.97 18.87 13.30
C GLU A 324 -3.29 19.41 12.75
N LYS A 325 -3.63 19.00 11.53
CA LYS A 325 -4.89 19.33 10.88
C LYS A 325 -5.77 18.09 10.77
N VAL A 326 -7.05 18.26 11.09
CA VAL A 326 -8.07 17.23 10.83
C VAL A 326 -8.25 17.12 9.33
N VAL A 327 -8.03 15.91 8.78
CA VAL A 327 -8.18 15.64 7.35
C VAL A 327 -9.66 15.78 6.95
N PRO A 328 -10.00 16.68 6.02
CA PRO A 328 -11.37 16.80 5.51
C PRO A 328 -11.88 15.50 4.86
N PRO A 329 -13.16 15.11 5.05
CA PRO A 329 -13.68 13.84 4.56
C PRO A 329 -13.53 13.59 3.06
N TYR A 330 -13.51 14.65 2.24
CA TYR A 330 -13.38 14.55 0.79
C TYR A 330 -11.96 14.18 0.32
N LEU A 331 -10.95 14.37 1.18
CA LEU A 331 -9.56 14.02 0.88
C LEU A 331 -9.25 12.54 1.14
N TYR A 332 -10.09 11.83 1.90
CA TYR A 332 -9.90 10.39 2.04
C TYR A 332 -10.11 9.68 0.71
N ALA A 333 -9.40 8.56 0.54
CA ALA A 333 -9.66 7.65 -0.55
C ALA A 333 -11.12 7.16 -0.48
N LYS A 334 -12.05 7.79 -1.24
CA LYS A 334 -13.31 7.10 -1.59
C LYS A 334 -12.89 5.73 -2.14
N PRO A 335 -13.35 4.62 -1.56
CA PRO A 335 -13.07 3.30 -2.10
C PRO A 335 -13.53 3.32 -3.56
N LYS A 336 -12.60 3.18 -4.50
CA LYS A 336 -12.98 2.93 -5.88
C LYS A 336 -13.71 1.59 -5.90
N PRO A 337 -14.88 1.47 -6.55
CA PRO A 337 -15.52 0.18 -6.73
C PRO A 337 -14.74 -0.60 -7.80
N GLU A 338 -13.57 -1.10 -7.44
CA GLU A 338 -12.78 -2.06 -8.21
C GLU A 338 -12.78 -3.36 -7.38
N ALA A 339 -13.29 -4.44 -7.97
CA ALA A 339 -13.79 -5.66 -7.33
C ALA A 339 -13.04 -6.13 -6.07
N LEU A 340 -13.67 -5.93 -4.90
CA LEU A 340 -13.28 -6.59 -3.66
C LEU A 340 -13.25 -8.11 -3.91
N CYS A 341 -12.05 -8.69 -3.93
CA CYS A 341 -11.85 -10.13 -4.03
C CYS A 341 -11.74 -10.66 -2.60
N VAL A 342 -12.79 -11.27 -2.07
CA VAL A 342 -12.77 -11.84 -0.71
C VAL A 342 -12.59 -13.35 -0.80
N ARG A 343 -11.60 -13.90 -0.09
CA ARG A 343 -11.41 -15.34 0.06
C ARG A 343 -12.03 -15.82 1.37
N ARG A 344 -12.99 -16.74 1.33
CA ARG A 344 -13.58 -17.41 2.51
C ARG A 344 -13.90 -18.86 2.19
N ASN A 345 -13.54 -19.80 3.08
CA ASN A 345 -13.76 -21.24 2.89
C ASN A 345 -13.24 -21.78 1.54
N GLY A 346 -12.09 -21.26 1.06
CA GLY A 346 -11.50 -21.61 -0.24
C GLY A 346 -12.20 -21.01 -1.46
N LYS A 347 -13.31 -20.29 -1.30
CA LYS A 347 -14.05 -19.60 -2.38
C LYS A 347 -13.61 -18.15 -2.50
N VAL A 348 -13.61 -17.62 -3.73
CA VAL A 348 -13.28 -16.22 -4.03
C VAL A 348 -14.53 -15.51 -4.53
N PHE A 349 -14.97 -14.50 -3.78
CA PHE A 349 -16.14 -13.68 -4.09
C PHE A 349 -15.71 -12.37 -4.75
N GLN A 350 -16.35 -12.02 -5.86
CA GLN A 350 -16.12 -10.79 -6.62
C GLN A 350 -17.44 -10.23 -7.13
N THR A 351 -17.53 -8.90 -7.23
CA THR A 351 -18.67 -8.22 -7.85
C THR A 351 -18.84 -8.69 -9.30
N GLY A 352 -20.09 -8.91 -9.71
CA GLY A 352 -20.46 -9.38 -11.04
C GLY A 352 -20.54 -10.89 -11.19
N GLN A 353 -19.97 -11.67 -10.25
CA GLN A 353 -20.11 -13.13 -10.27
C GLN A 353 -21.57 -13.56 -10.05
N ILE A 354 -21.93 -14.69 -10.66
CA ILE A 354 -23.21 -15.35 -10.45
C ILE A 354 -23.00 -16.59 -9.60
N TRP A 355 -23.87 -16.76 -8.62
CA TRP A 355 -23.83 -17.85 -7.66
C TRP A 355 -25.21 -18.48 -7.52
N SER A 356 -25.25 -19.79 -7.26
CA SER A 356 -26.46 -20.46 -6.80
C SER A 356 -26.62 -20.31 -5.29
N PHE A 357 -27.86 -20.32 -4.81
CA PHE A 357 -28.19 -20.23 -3.38
C PHE A 357 -29.44 -21.04 -3.05
N CYS A 358 -29.53 -21.48 -1.80
CA CYS A 358 -30.70 -22.17 -1.28
C CYS A 358 -31.75 -21.16 -0.80
N SER A 359 -33.04 -21.42 -1.06
CA SER A 359 -34.12 -20.60 -0.52
C SER A 359 -35.33 -21.47 -0.15
N GLY A 360 -36.04 -21.11 0.91
CA GLY A 360 -37.17 -21.86 1.43
C GLY A 360 -36.76 -23.16 2.14
N ASN A 361 -37.72 -24.06 2.34
CA ASN A 361 -37.53 -25.28 3.14
C ASN A 361 -36.88 -26.45 2.36
N VAL A 362 -36.66 -26.28 1.05
CA VAL A 362 -36.16 -27.34 0.17
C VAL A 362 -34.65 -27.60 0.38
N ASN A 363 -33.89 -26.66 0.94
CA ASN A 363 -32.43 -26.76 1.19
C ASN A 363 -31.60 -27.21 -0.03
N LEU A 364 -32.05 -26.89 -1.25
CA LEU A 364 -31.35 -27.14 -2.51
C LEU A 364 -31.00 -25.82 -3.21
N PRO A 365 -29.88 -25.75 -3.96
CA PRO A 365 -29.41 -24.53 -4.60
C PRO A 365 -30.16 -24.22 -5.91
N LEU A 366 -31.47 -24.01 -5.81
CA LEU A 366 -32.40 -23.92 -6.96
C LEU A 366 -32.49 -22.52 -7.58
N TYR A 367 -31.80 -21.54 -7.01
CA TYR A 367 -31.91 -20.14 -7.41
C TYR A 367 -30.55 -19.54 -7.67
N TYR A 368 -30.50 -18.54 -8.56
CA TYR A 368 -29.28 -17.83 -8.90
C TYR A 368 -29.33 -16.37 -8.47
N CYS A 369 -28.17 -15.80 -8.12
CA CYS A 369 -28.01 -14.39 -7.78
C CYS A 369 -26.71 -13.84 -8.37
N ARG A 370 -26.69 -12.53 -8.66
CA ARG A 370 -25.50 -11.79 -9.10
C ARG A 370 -25.00 -10.91 -7.97
N ILE A 371 -23.72 -11.02 -7.62
CA ILE A 371 -23.09 -10.18 -6.60
C ILE A 371 -23.01 -8.75 -7.13
N GLN A 372 -23.64 -7.80 -6.43
CA GLN A 372 -23.61 -6.38 -6.75
C GLN A 372 -22.54 -5.63 -5.97
N LYS A 373 -22.38 -5.99 -4.70
CA LYS A 373 -21.44 -5.32 -3.79
C LYS A 373 -21.01 -6.27 -2.69
N ILE A 374 -19.77 -6.15 -2.24
CA ILE A 374 -19.26 -6.85 -1.07
C ILE A 374 -18.89 -5.78 -0.05
N THR A 375 -19.33 -5.95 1.20
CA THR A 375 -19.08 -5.00 2.29
C THR A 375 -18.42 -5.75 3.44
N LEU A 376 -17.28 -5.23 3.91
CA LEU A 376 -16.62 -5.71 5.12
C LEU A 376 -17.23 -4.99 6.32
N ILE A 377 -17.75 -5.76 7.28
CA ILE A 377 -18.28 -5.25 8.55
C ILE A 377 -17.34 -5.75 9.66
N GLN A 378 -16.54 -4.84 10.18
CA GLN A 378 -15.67 -5.15 11.32
C GLN A 378 -16.36 -4.67 12.60
N ALA A 379 -16.99 -5.62 13.32
CA ALA A 379 -17.40 -5.40 14.71
C ALA A 379 -16.21 -5.73 15.61
N SER A 380 -15.79 -4.79 16.46
CA SER A 380 -14.45 -4.69 17.04
C SER A 380 -14.07 -5.71 18.13
N VAL A 381 -14.58 -6.94 18.09
CA VAL A 381 -14.13 -8.06 18.95
C VAL A 381 -14.18 -9.41 18.22
N GLN A 382 -14.73 -9.50 17.00
CA GLN A 382 -15.00 -10.78 16.33
C GLN A 382 -14.31 -10.88 14.96
N GLU A 383 -14.15 -12.11 14.44
CA GLU A 383 -13.64 -12.35 13.08
C GLU A 383 -14.37 -11.47 12.06
N PRO A 384 -13.68 -10.96 11.02
CA PRO A 384 -14.29 -10.09 10.03
C PRO A 384 -15.54 -10.72 9.40
N GLU A 385 -16.69 -10.08 9.60
CA GLU A 385 -17.94 -10.48 8.94
C GLU A 385 -18.06 -9.76 7.59
N PHE A 386 -18.29 -10.54 6.53
CA PHE A 386 -18.55 -10.00 5.20
C PHE A 386 -20.05 -10.07 4.92
N LYS A 387 -20.62 -9.00 4.38
CA LYS A 387 -21.96 -9.03 3.77
C LYS A 387 -21.83 -8.88 2.27
N ILE A 388 -22.40 -9.80 1.52
CA ILE A 388 -22.51 -9.71 0.07
C ILE A 388 -23.93 -9.25 -0.27
N GLN A 389 -24.03 -8.16 -1.01
CA GLN A 389 -25.29 -7.66 -1.55
C GLN A 389 -25.45 -8.25 -2.95
N VAL A 390 -26.55 -8.96 -3.17
CA VAL A 390 -26.83 -9.70 -4.41
C VAL A 390 -28.16 -9.27 -5.00
N CYS A 391 -28.33 -9.41 -6.32
CA CYS A 391 -29.65 -9.34 -6.96
C CYS A 391 -30.04 -10.73 -7.46
N ARG A 392 -31.28 -11.15 -7.20
CA ARG A 392 -31.80 -12.45 -7.67
C ARG A 392 -31.92 -12.45 -9.19
N LEU A 393 -31.64 -13.59 -9.81
CA LEU A 393 -31.92 -13.83 -11.22
C LEU A 393 -33.35 -14.37 -11.35
N LYS A 394 -34.08 -13.87 -12.34
CA LYS A 394 -35.43 -14.34 -12.69
C LYS A 394 -35.39 -14.96 -14.09
N ALA A 395 -36.02 -16.11 -14.24
CA ALA A 395 -36.12 -16.78 -15.53
C ALA A 395 -36.91 -15.91 -16.52
N MET A 396 -36.43 -15.85 -17.75
CA MET A 396 -37.17 -15.31 -18.90
C MET A 396 -38.23 -16.32 -19.34
N PRO A 397 -39.28 -15.87 -20.06
CA PRO A 397 -40.20 -16.79 -20.72
C PRO A 397 -39.46 -17.77 -21.63
N PHE A 398 -39.86 -19.03 -21.58
CA PHE A 398 -39.29 -20.07 -22.44
C PHE A 398 -39.89 -20.03 -23.85
N PRO A 399 -39.14 -20.51 -24.87
CA PRO A 399 -39.70 -20.81 -26.19
C PRO A 399 -40.93 -21.73 -26.13
N GLU A 400 -41.81 -21.63 -27.13
CA GLU A 400 -43.09 -22.37 -27.17
C GLU A 400 -42.91 -23.90 -27.21
N ASP A 401 -41.77 -24.38 -27.71
CA ASP A 401 -41.43 -25.81 -27.78
C ASP A 401 -41.00 -26.40 -26.43
N VAL A 402 -40.78 -25.57 -25.40
CA VAL A 402 -40.44 -26.02 -24.05
C VAL A 402 -41.72 -26.23 -23.24
N ILE A 403 -41.88 -27.44 -22.72
CA ILE A 403 -42.98 -27.81 -21.83
C ILE A 403 -42.74 -27.12 -20.48
N GLN A 404 -43.63 -26.20 -20.13
CA GLN A 404 -43.54 -25.40 -18.90
C GLN A 404 -44.23 -26.11 -17.72
N TRP A 405 -43.80 -25.78 -16.50
CA TRP A 405 -44.52 -26.16 -15.29
C TRP A 405 -45.92 -25.53 -15.26
N GLU A 406 -46.93 -26.30 -14.86
CA GLU A 406 -48.26 -25.76 -14.60
C GLU A 406 -48.25 -24.85 -13.36
N ASP A 407 -47.53 -25.26 -12.30
CA ASP A 407 -47.28 -24.41 -11.14
C ASP A 407 -46.15 -23.41 -11.41
N LYS A 408 -46.53 -22.13 -11.58
CA LYS A 408 -45.60 -21.01 -11.82
C LYS A 408 -44.64 -20.71 -10.67
N LYS A 409 -44.82 -21.34 -9.49
CA LYS A 409 -43.88 -21.25 -8.37
C LYS A 409 -42.71 -22.22 -8.50
N MET A 410 -42.79 -23.20 -9.41
CA MET A 410 -41.72 -24.17 -9.59
C MET A 410 -40.41 -23.47 -9.97
N PRO A 411 -39.29 -23.84 -9.33
CA PRO A 411 -38.00 -23.25 -9.62
C PRO A 411 -37.50 -23.69 -11.00
N VAL A 412 -36.67 -22.85 -11.58
CA VAL A 412 -36.11 -23.05 -12.91
C VAL A 412 -34.60 -23.18 -12.78
N GLY A 413 -34.10 -24.38 -12.98
CA GLY A 413 -32.69 -24.74 -12.85
C GLY A 413 -31.81 -24.33 -14.02
N CYS A 414 -32.36 -24.34 -15.23
CA CYS A 414 -31.66 -24.01 -16.46
C CYS A 414 -32.56 -23.18 -17.39
N GLY A 415 -31.95 -22.34 -18.23
CA GLY A 415 -32.62 -21.40 -19.11
C GLY A 415 -31.90 -20.05 -19.18
N THR A 416 -32.60 -19.06 -19.73
CA THR A 416 -32.13 -17.68 -19.80
C THR A 416 -32.69 -16.86 -18.64
N PHE A 417 -31.84 -16.10 -17.98
CA PHE A 417 -32.18 -15.33 -16.78
C PHE A 417 -31.80 -13.87 -16.95
N TRP A 418 -32.52 -12.99 -16.27
CA TRP A 418 -32.19 -11.58 -16.16
C TRP A 418 -32.08 -11.16 -14.70
N VAL A 419 -31.38 -10.06 -14.44
CA VAL A 419 -31.16 -9.56 -13.07
C VAL A 419 -32.39 -8.80 -12.58
N TYR A 420 -33.14 -9.40 -11.66
CA TYR A 420 -34.22 -8.74 -10.96
C TYR A 420 -33.64 -7.70 -10.00
N LYS A 421 -33.90 -6.41 -10.23
CA LYS A 421 -33.31 -5.26 -9.49
C LYS A 421 -33.90 -5.10 -8.08
N SER A 422 -33.86 -6.16 -7.28
CA SER A 422 -34.20 -6.17 -5.86
C SER A 422 -33.01 -6.73 -5.09
N PRO A 423 -32.21 -5.86 -4.42
CA PRO A 423 -31.03 -6.31 -3.71
C PRO A 423 -31.38 -7.03 -2.42
N LEU A 424 -30.70 -8.14 -2.16
CA LEU A 424 -30.75 -8.96 -0.97
C LEU A 424 -29.37 -8.96 -0.29
N ALA A 425 -29.33 -9.06 1.03
CA ALA A 425 -28.09 -9.15 1.80
C ALA A 425 -27.86 -10.60 2.24
N PHE A 426 -26.75 -11.19 1.80
CA PHE A 426 -26.32 -12.54 2.12
C PHE A 426 -25.00 -12.53 2.92
N SER A 427 -24.79 -13.56 3.70
CA SER A 427 -23.48 -14.04 4.14
C SER A 427 -22.82 -14.84 3.01
N PRO A 428 -21.49 -14.90 2.90
CA PRO A 428 -20.80 -15.79 1.96
C PRO A 428 -21.19 -17.27 2.07
N ASP A 429 -21.68 -17.70 3.23
CA ASP A 429 -22.12 -19.07 3.46
C ASP A 429 -23.52 -19.38 2.88
N ASP A 430 -24.30 -18.34 2.53
CA ASP A 430 -25.64 -18.48 1.92
C ASP A 430 -25.56 -18.91 0.44
N VAL A 431 -24.41 -18.73 -0.21
CA VAL A 431 -24.18 -19.10 -1.61
C VAL A 431 -23.42 -20.41 -1.75
N VAL A 432 -23.86 -21.25 -2.68
CA VAL A 432 -23.40 -22.62 -2.82
C VAL A 432 -22.36 -22.73 -3.94
N GLN A 433 -22.72 -22.47 -5.19
CA GLN A 433 -21.83 -22.70 -6.32
C GLN A 433 -21.70 -21.47 -7.21
N GLN A 434 -20.47 -21.12 -7.60
CA GLN A 434 -20.25 -20.13 -8.65
C GLN A 434 -20.66 -20.70 -10.00
N VAL A 435 -21.48 -19.97 -10.75
CA VAL A 435 -21.92 -20.33 -12.10
C VAL A 435 -21.33 -19.36 -13.10
N VAL A 436 -20.84 -19.89 -14.22
CA VAL A 436 -20.31 -19.11 -15.34
C VAL A 436 -21.29 -19.25 -16.51
N PRO A 437 -22.29 -18.35 -16.63
CA PRO A 437 -23.27 -18.41 -17.71
C PRO A 437 -22.69 -17.93 -19.03
N GLN A 438 -23.39 -18.22 -20.11
CA GLN A 438 -23.24 -17.48 -21.37
C GLN A 438 -23.95 -16.13 -21.24
N ILE A 439 -23.26 -15.05 -21.58
CA ILE A 439 -23.78 -13.68 -21.42
C ILE A 439 -24.19 -13.15 -22.79
N SER A 440 -25.36 -12.53 -22.88
CA SER A 440 -25.84 -11.84 -24.08
C SER A 440 -24.94 -10.65 -24.46
N MET A 441 -25.08 -10.16 -25.70
CA MET A 441 -24.25 -9.05 -26.18
C MET A 441 -24.48 -7.72 -25.45
N ASP A 442 -25.67 -7.52 -24.91
CA ASP A 442 -26.02 -6.34 -24.11
C ASP A 442 -25.63 -6.47 -22.63
N GLY A 443 -25.14 -7.64 -22.20
CA GLY A 443 -24.69 -7.91 -20.82
C GLY A 443 -25.81 -8.09 -19.78
N ASN A 444 -27.08 -8.15 -20.21
CA ASN A 444 -28.23 -8.15 -19.30
C ASN A 444 -28.86 -9.54 -19.11
N GLU A 445 -28.61 -10.47 -20.03
CA GLU A 445 -29.15 -11.82 -20.00
C GLU A 445 -28.04 -12.85 -19.77
N TYR A 446 -28.38 -13.86 -18.98
CA TYR A 446 -27.47 -14.88 -18.49
C TYR A 446 -28.08 -16.24 -18.75
N THR A 447 -27.49 -16.98 -19.68
CA THR A 447 -27.96 -18.31 -20.07
C THR A 447 -27.18 -19.39 -19.33
N ILE A 448 -27.89 -20.21 -18.56
CA ILE A 448 -27.35 -21.34 -17.80
C ILE A 448 -28.01 -22.60 -18.34
N LEU A 449 -27.27 -23.42 -19.08
CA LEU A 449 -27.75 -24.66 -19.69
C LEU A 449 -26.81 -25.82 -19.34
N PRO A 450 -27.31 -27.06 -19.29
CA PRO A 450 -26.46 -28.24 -19.12
C PRO A 450 -25.47 -28.37 -20.28
N LYS A 451 -24.18 -28.55 -19.97
CA LYS A 451 -23.11 -28.71 -20.95
C LYS A 451 -22.39 -30.04 -20.80
N ILE A 452 -21.79 -30.51 -21.89
CA ILE A 452 -21.01 -31.76 -21.91
C ILE A 452 -19.96 -31.77 -20.77
N GLY A 453 -19.93 -32.88 -20.03
CA GLY A 453 -19.02 -33.13 -18.92
C GLY A 453 -19.48 -32.55 -17.57
N GLU A 454 -20.57 -31.79 -17.52
CA GLU A 454 -21.14 -31.31 -16.26
C GLU A 454 -22.06 -32.34 -15.60
N LEU A 455 -22.10 -32.32 -14.27
CA LEU A 455 -23.07 -33.09 -13.50
C LEU A 455 -24.28 -32.24 -13.14
N TRP A 456 -25.46 -32.84 -13.25
CA TRP A 456 -26.73 -32.20 -12.94
C TRP A 456 -27.62 -33.11 -12.11
N ALA A 457 -28.35 -32.52 -11.17
CA ALA A 457 -29.52 -33.16 -10.59
C ALA A 457 -30.68 -33.08 -11.57
N ILE A 458 -31.40 -34.17 -11.76
CA ILE A 458 -32.63 -34.22 -12.54
C ILE A 458 -33.77 -34.78 -11.72
N TYR A 459 -34.99 -34.39 -12.05
CA TYR A 459 -36.18 -35.08 -11.55
C TYR A 459 -36.21 -36.50 -12.14
N ARG A 460 -36.26 -37.50 -11.25
CA ARG A 460 -36.35 -38.91 -11.66
C ARG A 460 -37.63 -39.13 -12.46
N THR A 461 -38.76 -38.75 -11.86
CA THR A 461 -40.09 -38.74 -12.49
C THR A 461 -40.47 -37.29 -12.76
N TRP A 462 -40.36 -36.86 -14.01
CA TRP A 462 -40.68 -35.49 -14.41
C TRP A 462 -42.09 -35.43 -15.02
N ASP A 463 -42.93 -34.55 -14.47
CA ASP A 463 -44.29 -34.28 -14.94
C ASP A 463 -44.57 -32.78 -14.76
N PRO A 464 -45.02 -32.05 -15.80
CA PRO A 464 -45.29 -30.61 -15.70
C PRO A 464 -46.34 -30.24 -14.64
N GLN A 465 -47.15 -31.19 -14.17
CA GLN A 465 -48.16 -31.00 -13.12
C GLN A 465 -47.59 -31.01 -11.70
N ILE A 466 -46.31 -31.39 -11.51
CA ILE A 466 -45.68 -31.36 -10.19
C ILE A 466 -45.74 -29.94 -9.64
N THR A 467 -46.16 -29.84 -8.38
CA THR A 467 -46.32 -28.58 -7.67
C THR A 467 -45.12 -28.26 -6.77
N PHE A 468 -44.92 -26.98 -6.48
CA PHE A 468 -43.88 -26.54 -5.56
C PHE A 468 -44.06 -27.14 -4.15
N SER A 469 -45.31 -27.38 -3.73
CA SER A 469 -45.62 -28.00 -2.44
C SER A 469 -45.14 -29.45 -2.34
N GLU A 470 -45.19 -30.22 -3.43
CA GLU A 470 -44.66 -31.60 -3.44
C GLU A 470 -43.13 -31.62 -3.36
N LEU A 471 -42.47 -30.65 -4.00
CA LEU A 471 -41.03 -30.44 -3.88
C LEU A 471 -40.65 -30.04 -2.44
N GLU A 472 -41.43 -29.17 -1.79
CA GLU A 472 -41.20 -28.73 -0.42
C GLU A 472 -41.36 -29.86 0.61
N ASN A 473 -42.35 -30.72 0.42
CA ASN A 473 -42.62 -31.85 1.31
C ASN A 473 -41.67 -33.04 1.10
N LYS A 474 -40.64 -32.91 0.24
CA LYS A 474 -39.64 -33.95 -0.06
C LYS A 474 -40.23 -35.26 -0.60
N HIS A 475 -41.36 -35.18 -1.29
CA HIS A 475 -41.96 -36.35 -1.95
C HIS A 475 -41.33 -36.66 -3.32
N MET A 476 -40.23 -35.98 -3.66
CA MET A 476 -39.60 -36.04 -4.98
C MET A 476 -38.28 -36.80 -4.93
N ASP A 477 -38.10 -37.68 -5.91
CA ASP A 477 -36.87 -38.39 -6.17
C ASP A 477 -36.03 -37.69 -7.24
N PHE A 478 -34.72 -37.71 -7.04
CA PHE A 478 -33.76 -37.09 -7.94
C PHE A 478 -32.68 -38.09 -8.33
N ASP A 479 -32.23 -37.98 -9.58
CA ASP A 479 -31.05 -38.68 -10.07
C ASP A 479 -29.94 -37.67 -10.37
N ILE A 480 -28.70 -38.13 -10.27
CA ILE A 480 -27.53 -37.38 -10.71
C ILE A 480 -27.15 -37.93 -12.07
N VAL A 481 -26.95 -37.03 -13.03
CA VAL A 481 -26.53 -37.40 -14.37
C VAL A 481 -25.31 -36.62 -14.82
N GLU A 482 -24.46 -37.26 -15.61
CA GLU A 482 -23.44 -36.62 -16.42
C GLU A 482 -24.00 -36.30 -17.80
N VAL A 483 -23.78 -35.08 -18.29
CA VAL A 483 -24.16 -34.70 -19.65
C VAL A 483 -23.08 -35.18 -20.63
N LEU A 484 -23.45 -36.07 -21.56
CA LEU A 484 -22.57 -36.60 -22.59
C LEU A 484 -22.70 -35.86 -23.94
N GLY A 485 -23.83 -35.21 -24.18
CA GLY A 485 -24.11 -34.45 -25.40
C GLY A 485 -25.16 -33.38 -25.17
N ASP A 486 -25.02 -32.21 -25.79
CA ASP A 486 -25.91 -31.05 -25.62
C ASP A 486 -26.35 -30.38 -26.94
N ALA A 487 -26.05 -30.96 -28.10
CA ALA A 487 -26.30 -30.38 -29.41
C ALA A 487 -27.78 -30.33 -29.81
N LEU A 488 -28.39 -31.49 -30.12
CA LEU A 488 -29.79 -31.60 -30.55
C LEU A 488 -30.71 -31.95 -29.37
N GLU A 489 -30.31 -32.95 -28.60
CA GLU A 489 -30.96 -33.36 -27.35
C GLU A 489 -29.89 -33.56 -26.29
N TYR A 490 -30.29 -33.62 -25.02
CA TYR A 490 -29.35 -33.88 -23.94
C TYR A 490 -29.14 -35.38 -23.79
N LYS A 491 -28.03 -35.90 -24.28
CA LYS A 491 -27.60 -37.28 -23.99
C LYS A 491 -26.98 -37.30 -22.60
N VAL A 492 -27.48 -38.12 -21.70
CA VAL A 492 -27.05 -38.14 -20.30
C VAL A 492 -26.75 -39.55 -19.81
N LEU A 493 -25.86 -39.68 -18.83
CA LEU A 493 -25.49 -40.92 -18.15
C LEU A 493 -25.91 -40.82 -16.67
N ALA A 494 -26.71 -41.77 -16.20
CA ALA A 494 -27.05 -41.89 -14.79
C ALA A 494 -25.82 -42.25 -13.94
N LEU A 495 -25.69 -41.59 -12.80
CA LEU A 495 -24.66 -41.85 -11.80
C LEU A 495 -25.27 -42.41 -10.52
N GLU A 496 -24.54 -43.32 -9.88
CA GLU A 496 -24.89 -43.89 -8.57
C GLU A 496 -23.84 -43.52 -7.51
N PRO A 497 -24.20 -43.50 -6.21
CA PRO A 497 -23.24 -43.31 -5.13
C PRO A 497 -22.20 -44.43 -5.10
N ALA A 498 -20.91 -44.06 -4.97
CA ALA A 498 -19.81 -44.99 -4.76
C ALA A 498 -19.47 -45.07 -3.26
N LEU A 499 -19.70 -46.23 -2.64
CA LEU A 499 -19.32 -46.49 -1.25
C LEU A 499 -17.82 -46.85 -1.19
N LEU A 500 -17.04 -46.07 -0.44
CA LEU A 500 -15.62 -46.36 -0.18
C LEU A 500 -15.44 -46.82 1.27
N SER A 501 -14.55 -47.78 1.52
CA SER A 501 -14.27 -48.29 2.87
C SER A 501 -13.69 -47.23 3.82
N HIS A 502 -13.91 -47.45 5.11
CA HIS A 502 -14.08 -46.49 6.20
C HIS A 502 -12.86 -45.65 6.67
N GLU A 503 -11.90 -45.30 5.80
CA GLU A 503 -10.69 -44.53 6.21
C GLU A 503 -10.69 -43.03 5.87
N ASP A 504 -11.65 -42.53 5.06
CA ASP A 504 -11.72 -41.10 4.74
C ASP A 504 -12.50 -40.31 5.83
N VAL A 505 -11.79 -39.80 6.85
CA VAL A 505 -12.29 -38.98 7.98
C VAL A 505 -12.87 -37.61 7.54
N LYS A 506 -13.12 -37.39 6.25
CA LYS A 506 -13.88 -36.25 5.71
C LYS A 506 -15.06 -36.79 4.93
N LYS A 507 -16.29 -36.35 5.27
CA LYS A 507 -17.55 -36.63 4.55
C LYS A 507 -17.49 -36.20 3.08
N LYS A 508 -16.74 -36.92 2.26
CA LYS A 508 -16.63 -36.74 0.82
C LYS A 508 -17.59 -37.73 0.16
N PHE A 509 -18.42 -37.23 -0.74
CA PHE A 509 -19.38 -38.04 -1.47
C PHE A 509 -18.82 -38.33 -2.85
N PHE A 510 -18.83 -39.60 -3.22
CA PHE A 510 -18.35 -40.05 -4.53
C PHE A 510 -19.52 -40.60 -5.34
N SER A 511 -19.54 -40.28 -6.63
CA SER A 511 -20.47 -40.86 -7.60
C SER A 511 -19.71 -41.54 -8.73
N ARG A 512 -20.27 -42.60 -9.29
CA ARG A 512 -19.71 -43.35 -10.42
C ARG A 512 -20.78 -43.59 -11.47
N ALA A 513 -20.38 -43.95 -12.69
CA ALA A 513 -21.31 -44.40 -13.72
C ALA A 513 -22.16 -45.56 -13.17
N ALA A 514 -23.49 -45.44 -13.28
CA ALA A 514 -24.37 -46.47 -12.81
C ALA A 514 -24.17 -47.76 -13.63
N GLU A 515 -24.05 -48.90 -12.96
CA GLU A 515 -23.96 -50.21 -13.62
C GLU A 515 -25.34 -50.69 -14.08
N ARG A 516 -26.39 -50.22 -13.42
CA ARG A 516 -27.81 -50.46 -13.74
C ARG A 516 -28.62 -49.21 -13.46
N LYS A 517 -29.70 -49.00 -14.20
CA LYS A 517 -30.64 -47.91 -13.89
C LYS A 517 -31.20 -48.11 -12.48
N PRO A 518 -31.25 -47.09 -11.61
CA PRO A 518 -31.86 -47.19 -10.30
C PRO A 518 -33.32 -47.65 -10.45
N SER A 519 -33.62 -48.90 -10.10
CA SER A 519 -34.96 -49.47 -10.29
C SER A 519 -35.86 -49.16 -9.10
N HIS A 520 -37.05 -48.62 -9.33
CA HIS A 520 -38.11 -48.56 -8.33
C HIS A 520 -39.44 -49.07 -8.92
N HIS A 521 -40.17 -49.87 -8.13
CA HIS A 521 -41.38 -50.61 -8.51
C HIS A 521 -42.61 -49.78 -8.97
N ARG A 522 -42.47 -48.47 -9.23
CA ARG A 522 -43.60 -47.56 -9.52
C ARG A 522 -43.46 -46.68 -10.76
N CYS A 523 -42.44 -46.88 -11.60
CA CYS A 523 -42.21 -45.99 -12.74
C CYS A 523 -42.56 -46.67 -14.07
N ASN A 524 -43.38 -46.01 -14.89
CA ASN A 524 -43.46 -46.28 -16.32
C ASN A 524 -42.25 -45.59 -16.96
N ASP A 525 -41.22 -46.36 -17.31
CA ASP A 525 -39.97 -45.82 -17.85
C ASP A 525 -40.15 -45.27 -19.28
N GLU A 526 -40.49 -43.98 -19.42
CA GLU A 526 -40.46 -43.29 -20.73
C GLU A 526 -39.04 -43.27 -21.33
N ASP A 527 -38.01 -43.29 -20.49
CA ASP A 527 -36.59 -43.18 -20.91
C ASP A 527 -35.92 -44.52 -21.22
N GLY A 528 -36.65 -45.65 -21.15
CA GLY A 528 -36.10 -46.99 -21.30
C GLY A 528 -35.29 -47.47 -20.08
N SER A 529 -34.72 -48.68 -20.17
CA SER A 529 -33.98 -49.35 -19.07
C SER A 529 -32.47 -49.10 -19.08
N GLU A 530 -31.97 -48.33 -20.05
CA GLU A 530 -30.54 -48.06 -20.22
C GLU A 530 -30.05 -46.98 -19.24
N VAL A 531 -28.78 -47.08 -18.84
CA VAL A 531 -28.11 -46.08 -17.97
C VAL A 531 -27.76 -44.79 -18.71
N ILE A 532 -27.67 -44.87 -20.03
CA ILE A 532 -27.54 -43.72 -20.92
C ILE A 532 -28.89 -43.50 -21.59
N PHE A 533 -29.43 -42.30 -21.51
CA PHE A 533 -30.70 -41.94 -22.11
C PHE A 533 -30.68 -40.50 -22.60
N THR A 534 -31.75 -40.09 -23.28
CA THR A 534 -31.83 -38.78 -23.92
C THR A 534 -32.98 -37.96 -23.33
N ILE A 535 -32.71 -36.71 -23.00
CA ILE A 535 -33.71 -35.74 -22.57
C ILE A 535 -33.91 -34.73 -23.70
N PRO A 536 -35.11 -34.68 -24.32
CA PRO A 536 -35.42 -33.69 -25.36
C PRO A 536 -35.28 -32.26 -24.84
N LYS A 537 -34.94 -31.31 -25.71
CA LYS A 537 -34.86 -29.88 -25.34
C LYS A 537 -36.19 -29.34 -24.82
N SER A 538 -37.31 -29.86 -25.33
CA SER A 538 -38.66 -29.54 -24.86
C SER A 538 -38.88 -29.89 -23.38
N LYS A 539 -38.14 -30.86 -22.83
CA LYS A 539 -38.18 -31.28 -21.42
C LYS A 539 -37.00 -30.73 -20.60
N MET A 540 -36.35 -29.63 -21.02
CA MET A 540 -35.18 -29.10 -20.32
C MET A 540 -35.43 -28.74 -18.84
N LEU A 541 -36.67 -28.45 -18.45
CA LEU A 541 -37.04 -28.20 -17.05
C LEU A 541 -36.92 -29.44 -16.14
N ARG A 542 -36.60 -30.61 -16.71
CA ARG A 542 -36.19 -31.80 -15.95
C ARG A 542 -34.85 -31.60 -15.22
N PHE A 543 -34.00 -30.69 -15.68
CA PHE A 543 -32.75 -30.33 -15.03
C PHE A 543 -32.99 -29.36 -13.86
N LEU A 544 -32.65 -29.80 -12.66
CA LEU A 544 -32.94 -29.08 -11.41
C LEU A 544 -31.86 -28.07 -11.04
N HIS A 545 -30.61 -28.52 -10.87
CA HIS A 545 -29.47 -27.66 -10.59
C HIS A 545 -28.17 -28.38 -10.93
N ARG A 546 -27.13 -27.59 -11.21
CA ARG A 546 -25.79 -28.13 -11.46
C ARG A 546 -25.15 -28.62 -10.16
N ILE A 547 -24.46 -29.74 -10.24
CA ILE A 547 -23.73 -30.35 -9.13
C ILE A 547 -22.23 -30.09 -9.33
N PRO A 548 -21.56 -29.28 -8.49
CA PRO A 548 -20.11 -29.15 -8.54
C PRO A 548 -19.45 -30.48 -8.18
N ALA A 549 -18.60 -30.96 -9.09
CA ALA A 549 -17.84 -32.18 -8.89
C ALA A 549 -16.44 -32.08 -9.49
N SER A 550 -15.50 -32.87 -8.95
CA SER A 550 -14.16 -33.07 -9.50
C SER A 550 -13.98 -34.53 -9.90
N ARG A 551 -13.48 -34.77 -11.11
CA ARG A 551 -13.09 -36.12 -11.54
C ARG A 551 -11.86 -36.56 -10.77
N VAL A 552 -11.92 -37.75 -10.19
CA VAL A 552 -10.82 -38.35 -9.44
C VAL A 552 -10.69 -39.81 -9.83
N THR A 553 -9.47 -40.32 -9.82
CA THR A 553 -9.22 -41.76 -10.00
C THR A 553 -8.82 -42.35 -8.67
N LYS A 554 -9.54 -43.37 -8.19
CA LYS A 554 -9.25 -44.06 -6.94
C LYS A 554 -9.09 -45.56 -7.19
N ASN A 555 -8.25 -46.20 -6.39
CA ASN A 555 -8.16 -47.65 -6.35
C ASN A 555 -9.34 -48.19 -5.54
N ILE A 556 -10.21 -48.97 -6.16
CA ILE A 556 -11.33 -49.68 -5.53
C ILE A 556 -11.15 -51.16 -5.85
N ASP A 557 -11.02 -51.99 -4.83
CA ASP A 557 -10.86 -53.45 -4.95
C ASP A 557 -9.68 -53.89 -5.84
N GLY A 558 -8.60 -53.09 -5.88
CA GLY A 558 -7.40 -53.39 -6.67
C GLY A 558 -7.40 -52.78 -8.07
N GLU A 559 -8.50 -52.17 -8.52
CA GLU A 559 -8.62 -51.52 -9.82
C GLU A 559 -8.75 -50.00 -9.72
N MET A 560 -8.09 -49.29 -10.63
CA MET A 560 -8.24 -47.84 -10.74
C MET A 560 -9.57 -47.50 -11.42
N LYS A 561 -10.52 -46.94 -10.67
CA LYS A 561 -11.83 -46.51 -11.16
C LYS A 561 -11.94 -45.00 -11.15
N GLU A 562 -12.56 -44.44 -12.20
CA GLU A 562 -12.91 -43.03 -12.27
C GLU A 562 -14.18 -42.75 -11.46
N LEU A 563 -14.13 -41.76 -10.58
CA LEU A 563 -15.22 -41.31 -9.75
C LEU A 563 -15.36 -39.79 -9.84
N PHE A 564 -16.52 -39.30 -9.44
CA PHE A 564 -16.79 -37.88 -9.22
C PHE A 564 -16.82 -37.59 -7.72
N GLU A 565 -15.92 -36.76 -7.21
CA GLU A 565 -16.02 -36.18 -5.87
C GLU A 565 -17.01 -35.00 -5.91
N VAL A 566 -18.13 -35.11 -5.19
CA VAL A 566 -19.28 -34.19 -5.28
C VAL A 566 -19.41 -33.31 -4.03
N ASP A 567 -19.77 -32.02 -4.18
CA ASP A 567 -20.10 -31.14 -3.05
C ASP A 567 -21.42 -31.57 -2.39
N SER A 568 -21.33 -32.01 -1.13
CA SER A 568 -22.46 -32.49 -0.33
C SER A 568 -23.62 -31.49 -0.18
N ARG A 569 -23.36 -30.18 -0.32
CA ARG A 569 -24.40 -29.14 -0.22
C ARG A 569 -25.26 -29.04 -1.47
N ALA A 570 -24.77 -29.58 -2.60
CA ALA A 570 -25.52 -29.65 -3.83
C ALA A 570 -26.19 -31.03 -4.02
N LEU A 571 -25.99 -31.99 -3.10
CA LEU A 571 -26.61 -33.30 -3.21
C LEU A 571 -28.08 -33.26 -2.77
N PRO A 572 -29.01 -33.84 -3.56
CA PRO A 572 -30.35 -34.12 -3.10
C PRO A 572 -30.35 -35.10 -1.92
N TYR A 573 -31.44 -35.16 -1.16
CA TYR A 573 -31.58 -35.89 0.12
C TYR A 573 -31.11 -37.35 0.14
N LEU A 574 -31.03 -38.00 -1.03
CA LEU A 574 -30.52 -39.37 -1.22
C LEU A 574 -29.01 -39.54 -1.00
N GLY A 575 -28.22 -38.46 -1.00
CA GLY A 575 -26.76 -38.52 -0.91
C GLY A 575 -26.17 -38.21 0.47
N LYS A 576 -26.87 -38.46 1.59
CA LYS A 576 -26.37 -38.14 2.96
C LYS A 576 -26.25 -39.35 3.91
N TYR A 577 -26.39 -40.57 3.40
CA TYR A 577 -26.27 -41.79 4.19
C TYR A 577 -24.81 -42.21 4.38
#